data_AF-A0A7Y3C012-F1
#
_entry.id   AF-A0A7Y3C012-F1
#
_cell.length_a   1.000
_cell.length_b   1.000
_cell.length_c   1.000
_cell.angle_alpha   90.00
_cell.angle_beta   90.00
_cell.angle_gamma   90.00
#
_symmetry.space_group_name_H-M   'P 1'
#
loop_
_entity.id
_entity.type
_entity.pdbx_description
1 polymer ?
#
loop_
_entity_poly.entity_id
_entity_poly.type
_entity_poly.pdbx_seq_one_letter_code
_entity_poly.pdbx_strand_id
1 'polypeptide(L)' 'MSTKPVVLLLEDHTELGEVIRDLMAADGYDVIAVRDQGAALGTLRAQSVDLVIADLPS' A
#
# COMPACT_ATOMS: atom_id res chain seq x y z
N MET A 1 22.00 -5.86 -6.23
CA MET A 1 20.78 -5.11 -6.64
C MET A 1 19.98 -4.85 -5.37
N SER A 2 19.56 -3.61 -5.13
CA SER A 2 18.62 -3.31 -4.04
C SER A 2 17.21 -3.46 -4.60
N THR A 3 16.38 -4.29 -3.96
CA THR A 3 14.96 -4.44 -4.32
C THR A 3 14.21 -3.17 -3.92
N LYS A 4 13.23 -2.78 -4.73
CA LYS A 4 12.36 -1.65 -4.37
C LYS A 4 11.63 -1.97 -3.06
N PRO A 5 11.53 -1.02 -2.10
CA PRO A 5 10.76 -1.27 -0.90
C PRO A 5 9.27 -1.41 -1.24
N VAL A 6 8.61 -2.38 -0.62
CA VAL A 6 7.20 -2.72 -0.84
C VAL A 6 6.34 -2.00 0.19
N VAL A 7 5.35 -1.25 -0.27
CA VAL A 7 4.41 -0.52 0.58
C VAL A 7 2.99 -1.07 0.42
N LEU A 8 2.36 -1.40 1.54
CA LEU A 8 0.94 -1.71 1.58
C LEU A 8 0.15 -0.43 1.89
N LEU A 9 -0.73 -0.02 0.98
CA LEU A 9 -1.64 1.12 1.15
C LEU A 9 -3.06 0.60 1.38
N LEU A 10 -3.62 0.85 2.57
CA LEU A 10 -5.02 0.62 2.90
C LEU A 10 -5.77 1.96 2.82
N GLU A 11 -6.55 2.13 1.75
CA GLU A 11 -7.30 3.35 1.44
C GLU A 11 -8.58 2.97 0.67
N ASP A 12 -9.75 3.35 1.20
CA ASP A 12 -11.05 3.00 0.62
C ASP A 12 -11.51 4.00 -0.45
N HIS A 13 -11.01 5.25 -0.41
CA HIS A 13 -11.25 6.30 -1.39
C HIS A 13 -10.35 6.11 -2.62
N THR A 14 -10.95 5.66 -3.73
CA THR A 14 -10.22 5.27 -4.95
C THR A 14 -9.31 6.39 -5.49
N GLU A 15 -9.81 7.62 -5.54
CA GLU A 15 -9.08 8.77 -6.09
C GLU A 15 -7.83 9.10 -5.24
N LEU A 16 -7.98 9.11 -3.92
CA LEU A 16 -6.86 9.36 -3.00
C LEU A 16 -5.85 8.20 -3.06
N GLY A 17 -6.33 6.97 -3.10
CA GLY A 17 -5.50 5.78 -3.21
C GLY A 17 -4.65 5.77 -4.49
N GLU A 18 -5.23 6.16 -5.63
CA GLU A 18 -4.50 6.29 -6.90
C GLU A 18 -3.42 7.37 -6.84
N VAL A 19 -3.74 8.54 -6.28
CA VAL A 19 -2.76 9.64 -6.12
C VAL A 19 -1.58 9.22 -5.24
N ILE A 20 -1.85 8.57 -4.09
CA ILE A 20 -0.79 8.09 -3.19
C ILE A 20 0.05 7.03 -3.90
N ARG A 21 -0.60 6.07 -4.58
CA ARG A 21 0.09 5.00 -5.31
C ARG A 21 1.05 5.56 -6.36
N ASP A 22 0.58 6.50 -7.17
CA ASP A 22 1.36 7.05 -8.28
C ASP A 22 2.52 7.93 -7.78
N LEU A 23 2.33 8.68 -6.70
CA LEU A 23 3.40 9.44 -6.03
C LEU A 23 4.50 8.50 -5.52
N MET A 24 4.12 7.44 -4.80
CA MET A 24 5.09 6.50 -4.24
C MET A 24 5.79 5.67 -5.33
N ALA A 25 5.07 5.28 -6.39
CA ALA A 25 5.67 4.60 -7.52
C ALA A 25 6.73 5.47 -8.23
N ALA A 26 6.48 6.79 -8.35
CA ALA A 26 7.44 7.74 -8.88
C ALA A 26 8.71 7.85 -8.02
N ASP A 27 8.57 7.70 -6.70
CA ASP A 27 9.70 7.71 -5.74
C ASP A 27 10.42 6.35 -5.62
N GLY A 28 10.02 5.36 -6.42
CA GLY A 28 10.72 4.07 -6.54
C GLY A 28 10.22 2.97 -5.60
N TYR A 29 9.05 3.14 -5.00
CA TYR A 29 8.38 2.10 -4.21
C TYR A 29 7.55 1.17 -5.10
N ASP A 30 7.39 -0.08 -4.66
CA ASP A 30 6.37 -0.98 -5.21
C ASP A 30 5.15 -0.95 -4.28
N VAL A 31 4.00 -0.48 -4.78
CA VAL A 31 2.82 -0.23 -3.96
C VAL A 31 1.75 -1.29 -4.20
N ILE A 32 1.31 -1.92 -3.12
CA ILE A 32 0.15 -2.83 -3.07
C ILE A 32 -1.01 -2.02 -2.47
N ALA A 33 -1.93 -1.56 -3.31
CA ALA A 33 -3.12 -0.83 -2.86
C ALA A 33 -4.28 -1.80 -2.58
N VAL A 34 -4.87 -1.69 -1.40
CA VAL A 34 -6.04 -2.46 -0.94
C VAL A 34 -7.07 -1.51 -0.35
N ARG A 35 -8.35 -1.92 -0.38
CA ARG A 35 -9.48 -1.05 0.01
C ARG A 35 -10.16 -1.47 1.30
N ASP A 36 -9.77 -2.63 1.84
CA ASP A 36 -10.41 -3.20 3.01
C ASP A 36 -9.37 -3.93 3.89
N GLN A 37 -9.72 -4.08 5.17
CA GLN A 37 -8.84 -4.67 6.16
C GLN A 37 -8.58 -6.16 5.89
N GLY A 38 -9.51 -6.86 5.24
CA GLY A 38 -9.36 -8.27 4.89
C GLY A 38 -8.26 -8.48 3.85
N ALA A 39 -8.27 -7.66 2.79
CA ALA A 39 -7.23 -7.64 1.77
C ALA A 39 -5.87 -7.22 2.34
N ALA A 40 -5.85 -6.24 3.25
CA ALA A 40 -4.62 -5.83 3.96
C ALA A 40 -4.03 -6.99 4.78
N LEU A 41 -4.84 -7.63 5.62
CA LEU A 41 -4.42 -8.79 6.43
C LEU A 41 -4.01 -9.98 5.55
N GLY A 42 -4.72 -10.23 4.45
CA GLY A 42 -4.36 -11.27 3.49
C GLY A 42 -2.98 -11.02 2.88
N THR A 43 -2.69 -9.78 2.52
CA THR A 43 -1.38 -9.37 1.97
C THR A 43 -0.27 -9.57 2.99
N LEU A 44 -0.45 -9.08 4.22
CA LEU A 44 0.54 -9.21 5.30
C LEU A 44 0.84 -10.66 5.68
N ARG A 45 -0.12 -11.57 5.49
CA ARG A 45 0.07 -13.01 5.71
C ARG A 45 0.76 -13.70 4.54
N ALA A 46 0.57 -13.21 3.32
CA ALA A 46 1.09 -13.83 2.10
C ALA A 46 2.53 -13.40 1.77
N GLN A 47 2.91 -12.17 2.12
CA GLN A 47 4.22 -11.60 1.82
C GLN A 47 4.66 -10.55 2.84
N SER A 48 5.97 -10.32 2.91
CA SER A 48 6.55 -9.21 3.67
C SER A 48 6.36 -7.89 2.94
N VAL A 49 6.09 -6.82 3.71
CA VAL A 49 6.09 -5.43 3.24
C VAL A 49 7.01 -4.62 4.15
N ASP A 50 7.59 -3.54 3.63
CA ASP A 50 8.53 -2.67 4.35
C ASP A 50 7.83 -1.53 5.10
N LEU A 51 6.65 -1.12 4.61
CA LEU A 51 5.83 -0.07 5.21
C LEU A 51 4.34 -0.36 5.01
N VAL A 52 3.53 -0.02 6.00
CA VAL A 52 2.08 0.02 5.90
C VAL A 52 1.61 1.46 6.07
N ILE A 53 0.85 1.96 5.11
CA ILE A 53 0.09 3.21 5.19
C ILE A 53 -1.37 2.81 5.28
N ALA A 54 -2.05 3.20 6.36
CA ALA A 54 -3.44 2.86 6.57
C ALA A 54 -4.21 4.13 6.92
N ASP A 55 -5.27 4.40 6.18
CA ASP A 55 -6.29 5.32 6.63
C ASP A 55 -7.02 4.71 7.82
N LEU A 56 -7.12 5.49 8.90
CA LEU A 56 -7.78 5.07 10.13
C LEU A 56 -9.13 5.78 10.20
N PRO A 57 -10.22 5.07 10.52
CA PRO A 57 -11.51 5.72 10.68
C PRO A 57 -11.42 6.81 11.75
N SER A 58 -11.92 8.01 11.41
CA SER A 58 -12.03 9.17 12.30
C SER A 58 -12.98 8.94 13.47
#